data_AF-A0A6J6YCC0-F1
#
_entry.id   AF-A0A6J6YCC0-F1
#
_cell.length_a   1.000
_cell.length_b   1.000
_cell.length_c   1.000
_cell.angle_alpha   90.00
_cell.angle_beta   90.00
_cell.angle_gamma   90.00
#
_symmetry.space_group_name_H-M   'P 1'
#
loop_
_entity.id
_entity.type
_entity.pdbx_description
1 polymer ?
#
loop_
_entity_poly.entity_id
_entity_poly.type
_entity_poly.pdbx_seq_one_letter_code
_entity_poly.pdbx_strand_id
1 'polypeptide(L)' 'MAALVLAEAVLEKFGGDGVSETRRNFENYMSNLRFR' A
#
# COMPACT_ATOMS: atom_id res chain seq x y z
N MET A 1 -9.46 -10.13 13.27
CA MET A 1 -9.84 -10.37 11.86
C MET A 1 -9.58 -9.17 10.95
N ALA A 2 -9.98 -7.94 11.29
CA ALA A 2 -9.77 -6.76 10.44
C ALA A 2 -8.30 -6.49 10.04
N ALA A 3 -7.34 -6.69 10.95
CA ALA A 3 -5.93 -6.42 10.66
C ALA A 3 -5.35 -7.28 9.51
N LEU A 4 -5.75 -8.55 9.42
CA LEU A 4 -5.31 -9.45 8.35
C LEU A 4 -5.93 -9.05 7.01
N VAL A 5 -7.23 -8.74 7.01
CA VAL A 5 -7.94 -8.27 5.80
C VAL A 5 -7.34 -6.97 5.27
N LEU A 6 -6.99 -6.03 6.15
CA LEU A 6 -6.33 -4.78 5.74
C LEU A 6 -4.92 -5.03 5.22
N ALA A 7 -4.16 -5.95 5.82
CA ALA A 7 -2.84 -6.32 5.34
C ALA A 7 -2.91 -6.96 3.94
N GLU A 8 -3.86 -7.86 3.71
CA GLU A 8 -4.12 -8.47 2.40
C GLU A 8 -4.51 -7.41 1.36
N ALA A 9 -5.45 -6.53 1.67
CA ALA A 9 -5.88 -5.46 0.76
C ALA A 9 -4.73 -4.49 0.42
N VAL A 10 -3.86 -4.18 1.38
CA VAL A 10 -2.65 -3.36 1.15
C VAL A 10 -1.68 -4.08 0.23
N LEU A 11 -1.41 -5.37 0.45
CA LEU A 11 -0.51 -6.14 -0.41
C LEU A 11 -1.08 -6.34 -1.81
N GLU A 12 -2.39 -6.55 -1.95
CA GLU A 12 -3.07 -6.65 -3.24
C GLU A 12 -2.97 -5.34 -4.04
N LYS A 13 -3.15 -4.19 -3.37
CA LYS A 13 -3.12 -2.90 -4.03
C LYS A 13 -1.72 -2.39 -4.36
N PHE A 14 -0.79 -2.52 -3.41
CA PHE A 14 0.53 -1.88 -3.48
C PHE A 14 1.66 -2.85 -3.81
N GLY A 15 1.45 -4.16 -3.65
CA GLY A 15 2.43 -5.19 -3.93
C GLY A 15 3.76 -5.02 -3.19
N GLY A 16 4.81 -5.55 -3.78
CA GLY A 16 6.19 -5.47 -3.31
C GLY A 16 6.67 -6.76 -2.63
N ASP A 17 7.93 -7.08 -2.85
CA ASP A 17 8.56 -8.29 -2.30
C ASP A 17 9.15 -8.04 -0.88
N GLY A 18 9.03 -6.81 -0.38
CA GLY A 18 9.44 -6.42 0.97
C GLY A 18 8.75 -5.16 1.46
N VAL A 19 8.73 -4.96 2.79
CA VAL A 19 8.01 -3.86 3.45
C VAL A 19 8.48 -2.47 2.99
N SER A 20 9.78 -2.32 2.71
CA SER A 20 10.35 -1.06 2.20
C SER A 20 9.82 -0.72 0.80
N GLU A 21 9.65 -1.73 -0.06
CA GLU A 21 9.07 -1.56 -1.40
C GLU A 21 7.57 -1.26 -1.34
N THR A 22 6.80 -2.03 -0.56
CA THR A 22 5.36 -1.76 -0.35
C THR A 22 5.12 -0.34 0.16
N ARG A 23 5.96 0.14 1.09
CA ARG A 23 5.90 1.52 1.59
C ARG A 23 6.14 2.54 0.48
N ARG A 24 7.20 2.38 -0.31
CA ARG A 24 7.51 3.28 -1.42
C ARG A 24 6.36 3.32 -2.44
N ASN A 25 5.76 2.16 -2.74
CA ASN A 25 4.63 2.07 -3.66
C ASN A 25 3.39 2.80 -3.11
N PHE A 26 3.11 2.67 -1.82
CA PHE A 26 2.06 3.43 -1.12
C PHE A 26 2.31 4.95 -1.17
N GLU A 27 3.52 5.40 -0.84
CA GLU A 27 3.88 6.82 -0.84
C GLU A 27 3.78 7.43 -2.25
N ASN A 28 4.23 6.69 -3.27
CA ASN A 28 4.06 7.07 -4.67
C ASN A 28 2.58 7.16 -5.07
N TYR A 29 1.73 6.23 -4.63
CA TYR A 29 0.30 6.32 -4.90
C TYR A 29 -0.31 7.58 -4.27
N MET A 30 0.00 7.84 -3.00
CA MET A 30 -0.53 9.00 -2.27
C MET A 30 -0.07 10.34 -2.87
N SER A 31 1.17 10.44 -3.35
CA SER A 31 1.68 11.66 -3.98
C SER A 31 1.02 11.96 -5.34
N ASN A 32 0.50 10.93 -6.02
CA ASN A 32 -0.20 11.05 -7.29
C ASN A 32 -1.72 11.27 -7.13
N LEU A 33 -2.27 11.21 -5.91
CA LEU A 33 -3.67 11.50 -5.69
C LEU A 33 -3.95 12.99 -5.94
N ARG A 34 -4.95 13.25 -6.78
CA ARG A 34 -5.35 14.60 -7.20
C ARG A 34 -6.21 15.34 -6.16
N PHE A 35 -6.53 14.68 -5.05
CA PHE A 35 -7.32 15.24 -3.97
C PHE A 35 -6.39 15.53 -2.80
N ARG A 36 -6.25 16.81 -2.46
CA ARG A 36 -5.59 17.28 -1.25
C ARG A 36 -6.56 18.14 -0.47
#